data_AF-A0A9P6ZNK6-F1
#
_entry.id   AF-A0A9P6ZNK6-F1
#
_cell.length_a   1.000
_cell.length_b   1.000
_cell.length_c   1.000
_cell.angle_alpha   90.00
_cell.angle_beta   90.00
_cell.angle_gamma   90.00
#
_symmetry.space_group_name_H-M   'P 1'
#
loop_
_entity.id
_entity.type
_entity.pdbx_description
1 polymer ?
#
loop_
_entity_poly.entity_id
_entity_poly.type
_entity_poly.pdbx_seq_one_letter_code
_entity_poly.pdbx_strand_id
1 'polypeptide(L)'
;MRLPLNKTRLLYLEAQPHNSATAESLNHIGTVVQVTIRSRNASPSKAELAIFAIEQHDITTAIETLLLGHVNGSDSEKLPKRVVIREDRLLGYVLVGERRKWTYGRRKQFYWGKHPLRSGEDKWVFYFETTKLQVNYARRLV
;
A
#
# COMPACT_ATOMS: atom_id res chain seq x y z
N MET A 1 -1.46 11.76 -2.74
CA MET A 1 -0.30 11.85 -1.80
C MET A 1 0.86 11.06 -2.42
N ARG A 2 2.14 11.24 -2.01
CA ARG A 2 3.25 10.40 -2.49
C ARG A 2 3.80 9.51 -1.37
N LEU A 3 3.77 8.20 -1.56
CA LEU A 3 4.36 7.25 -0.61
C LEU A 3 5.88 7.16 -0.83
N PRO A 4 6.71 7.49 0.17
CA PRO A 4 8.17 7.41 0.02
C PRO A 4 8.67 5.98 0.24
N LEU A 5 9.71 5.59 -0.52
CA LEU A 5 10.46 4.37 -0.27
C LEU A 5 11.15 4.43 1.10
N ASN A 6 11.20 3.28 1.78
CA ASN A 6 11.83 3.07 3.09
C ASN A 6 11.25 3.95 4.22
N LYS A 7 10.02 4.44 4.08
CA LYS A 7 9.33 5.22 5.11
C LYS A 7 7.98 4.61 5.45
N THR A 8 7.63 4.71 6.73
CA THR A 8 6.27 4.42 7.21
C THR A 8 5.41 5.67 7.07
N ARG A 9 4.15 5.48 6.68
CA ARG A 9 3.13 6.51 6.59
C ARG A 9 1.82 6.02 7.21
N LEU A 10 1.04 6.96 7.74
CA LEU A 10 -0.33 6.75 8.16
C LEU A 10 -1.23 7.37 7.10
N LEU A 11 -2.12 6.57 6.55
CA LEU A 11 -3.03 6.98 5.48
C LEU A 11 -4.42 7.14 6.04
N TYR A 12 -5.02 8.29 5.79
CA TYR A 12 -6.44 8.50 5.99
C TYR A 12 -7.19 7.97 4.77
N LEU A 13 -8.17 7.10 5.02
CA LEU A 13 -9.07 6.54 4.02
C LEU A 13 -10.49 6.92 4.42
N GLU A 14 -11.17 7.65 3.54
CA GLU A 14 -12.53 8.11 3.79
C GLU A 14 -13.49 6.92 3.92
N ALA A 15 -14.37 6.98 4.93
CA ALA A 15 -15.36 5.94 5.12
C ALA A 15 -16.44 6.05 4.04
N GLN A 16 -16.69 4.95 3.33
CA GLN A 16 -17.89 4.86 2.50
C GLN A 16 -19.10 4.63 3.41
N PRO A 17 -20.24 5.28 3.17
CA PRO A 17 -21.45 5.04 3.96
C PRO A 17 -21.93 3.59 3.73
N HIS A 18 -21.70 2.72 4.71
CA HIS A 18 -22.32 1.41 4.72
C HIS A 18 -23.77 1.55 5.19
N ASN A 19 -24.73 1.00 4.42
CA ASN A 19 -26.17 1.02 4.71
C ASN A 19 -26.58 0.29 6.02
N SER A 20 -25.62 -0.19 6.81
CA SER A 20 -25.81 -0.94 8.06
C SER A 20 -24.98 -0.32 9.19
N ALA A 21 -25.19 0.97 9.44
CA ALA A 21 -24.49 1.71 10.48
C ALA A 21 -25.11 1.45 11.88
N THR A 22 -24.38 0.78 12.77
CA THR A 22 -24.64 0.83 14.22
C THR A 22 -24.30 2.23 14.76
N ALA A 23 -24.90 2.65 15.88
CA ALA A 23 -24.75 4.02 16.41
C ALA A 23 -23.27 4.47 16.62
N GLU A 24 -22.34 3.55 16.90
CA GLU A 24 -20.90 3.83 17.03
C GLU A 24 -20.18 4.14 15.70
N SER A 25 -20.78 3.77 14.56
CA SER A 25 -20.25 4.05 13.23
C SER A 25 -20.57 5.43 12.69
N LEU A 26 -21.55 6.11 13.28
CA LEU A 26 -22.02 7.42 12.82
C LEU A 26 -21.06 8.59 13.13
N ASN A 27 -20.07 8.39 14.01
CA ASN A 27 -19.17 9.47 14.45
C ASN A 27 -17.80 9.48 13.77
N HIS A 28 -17.44 8.45 13.03
CA HIS A 28 -16.11 8.33 12.43
C HIS A 28 -16.17 8.67 10.94
N ILE A 29 -15.42 9.68 10.52
CA ILE A 29 -15.41 10.13 9.12
C ILE A 29 -14.47 9.32 8.22
N GLY A 30 -13.64 8.44 8.81
CA GLY A 30 -12.72 7.62 8.06
C GLY A 30 -11.89 6.68 8.94
N THR A 31 -10.98 5.97 8.28
CA THR A 31 -10.08 4.98 8.86
C THR A 31 -8.63 5.35 8.59
N VAL A 32 -7.78 5.22 9.60
CA VAL A 32 -6.33 5.35 9.46
C VAL A 32 -5.68 3.98 9.30
N VAL A 33 -4.82 3.83 8.30
CA VAL A 33 -4.05 2.60 8.06
C VAL A 33 -2.57 2.91 8.02
N GLN A 34 -1.75 2.06 8.64
CA GLN A 34 -0.30 2.16 8.52
C GLN A 34 0.19 1.42 7.27
N VAL A 35 1.00 2.11 6.48
CA VAL A 35 1.60 1.60 5.24
C VAL A 35 3.10 1.83 5.28
N THR A 36 3.87 0.88 4.79
CA THR A 36 5.31 1.02 4.59
C THR A 36 5.67 0.46 3.24
N ILE A 37 6.41 1.24 2.44
CA ILE A 37 7.08 0.71 1.25
C ILE A 37 8.55 0.55 1.63
N ARG A 38 9.12 -0.61 1.36
CA ARG A 38 10.52 -0.94 1.57
C ARG A 38 11.14 -1.35 0.25
N SER A 39 12.39 -1.00 0.03
CA SER A 39 13.20 -1.74 -0.93
C SER A 39 13.32 -3.18 -0.46
N ARG A 40 13.33 -4.13 -1.40
CA ARG A 40 13.66 -5.53 -1.12
C ARG A 40 15.10 -5.66 -0.57
N ASN A 41 15.99 -4.80 -1.06
CA ASN A 41 17.37 -4.72 -0.63
C ASN A 41 17.50 -3.71 0.51
N ALA A 42 18.33 -4.02 1.52
CA ALA A 42 18.55 -3.11 2.66
C ALA A 42 19.11 -1.73 2.22
N SER A 43 19.75 -1.67 1.06
CA SER A 43 20.27 -0.44 0.45
C SER A 43 19.90 -0.41 -1.03
N PRO A 44 18.86 0.35 -1.43
CA PRO A 44 18.44 0.41 -2.83
C PRO A 44 19.52 1.05 -3.70
N SER A 45 19.72 0.51 -4.90
CA SER A 45 20.66 1.08 -5.87
C SER A 45 20.16 2.42 -6.42
N LYS A 46 21.04 3.22 -7.03
CA LYS A 46 20.63 4.45 -7.73
C LYS A 46 19.58 4.19 -8.83
N ALA A 47 19.73 3.08 -9.55
CA ALA A 47 18.78 2.67 -10.59
C ALA A 47 17.41 2.32 -9.97
N GLU A 48 17.40 1.59 -8.86
CA GLU A 48 16.17 1.26 -8.13
C GLU A 48 15.44 2.50 -7.62
N LEU A 49 16.18 3.47 -7.06
CA LEU A 49 15.63 4.75 -6.63
C LEU A 49 15.05 5.55 -7.79
N ALA A 50 15.72 5.55 -8.96
CA ALA A 50 15.24 6.24 -10.14
C ALA A 50 13.94 5.62 -10.68
N ILE A 51 13.88 4.29 -10.80
CA ILE A 51 12.66 3.58 -11.23
C ILE A 51 11.53 3.83 -10.23
N PHE A 52 11.78 3.70 -8.93
CA PHE A 52 10.77 4.00 -7.92
C PHE A 52 10.26 5.45 -8.02
N ALA A 53 11.14 6.41 -8.29
CA ALA A 53 10.75 7.82 -8.42
C ALA A 53 9.87 8.08 -9.65
N ILE A 54 10.16 7.40 -10.77
CA ILE A 54 9.36 7.46 -12.00
C ILE A 54 7.98 6.84 -11.76
N GLU A 55 7.95 5.65 -11.16
CA GLU A 55 6.73 4.85 -10.94
C GLU A 55 5.97 5.23 -9.66
N GLN A 56 6.43 6.27 -8.92
CA GLN A 56 5.94 6.56 -7.58
C GLN A 56 4.44 6.85 -7.55
N HIS A 57 3.93 7.50 -8.59
CA HIS A 57 2.52 7.82 -8.72
C HIS A 57 1.69 6.53 -8.84
N ASP A 58 2.03 5.67 -9.80
CA ASP A 58 1.32 4.43 -10.08
C ASP A 58 1.38 3.46 -8.91
N ILE A 59 2.55 3.33 -8.27
CA ILE A 59 2.72 2.55 -7.05
C ILE A 59 1.82 3.07 -5.93
N THR A 60 1.76 4.40 -5.75
CA THR A 60 0.93 4.99 -4.69
C THR A 60 -0.56 4.74 -4.96
N THR A 61 -1.01 4.97 -6.19
CA THR A 61 -2.40 4.74 -6.62
C THR A 61 -2.81 3.28 -6.45
N ALA A 62 -1.93 2.34 -6.82
CA ALA A 62 -2.20 0.91 -6.68
C ALA A 62 -2.33 0.51 -5.21
N ILE A 63 -1.44 1.01 -4.34
CA ILE A 63 -1.53 0.79 -2.89
C ILE A 63 -2.80 1.42 -2.31
N GLU A 64 -3.11 2.68 -2.63
CA GLU A 64 -4.30 3.36 -2.12
C GLU A 64 -5.59 2.62 -2.53
N THR A 65 -5.69 2.21 -3.80
CA THR A 65 -6.82 1.41 -4.31
C THR A 65 -6.97 0.10 -3.54
N LEU A 66 -5.86 -0.61 -3.32
CA LEU A 66 -5.86 -1.87 -2.57
C LEU A 66 -6.33 -1.67 -1.14
N LEU A 67 -5.87 -0.60 -0.48
CA LEU A 67 -6.22 -0.32 0.91
C LEU A 67 -7.67 0.14 1.06
N LEU A 68 -8.20 0.91 0.10
CA LEU A 68 -9.61 1.25 0.05
C LEU A 68 -10.47 -0.02 -0.06
N GLY A 69 -10.11 -0.93 -0.95
CA GLY A 69 -10.78 -2.24 -1.05
C GLY A 69 -10.66 -3.06 0.23
N HIS A 70 -9.52 -3.02 0.91
CA HIS A 70 -9.34 -3.72 2.19
C HIS A 70 -10.24 -3.16 3.30
N VAL A 71 -10.31 -1.83 3.45
CA VAL A 71 -11.04 -1.17 4.54
C VAL A 71 -12.55 -1.24 4.33
N ASN A 72 -12.99 -1.17 3.07
CA ASN A 72 -14.41 -1.16 2.73
C ASN A 72 -14.97 -2.57 2.42
N GLY A 73 -14.09 -3.57 2.25
CA GLY A 73 -14.48 -4.94 1.98
C GLY A 73 -15.16 -5.61 3.17
N SER A 74 -16.18 -6.43 2.90
CA SER A 74 -16.84 -7.25 3.92
C SER A 74 -15.92 -8.37 4.45
N ASP A 75 -16.29 -9.01 5.58
CA ASP A 75 -15.52 -10.13 6.14
C ASP A 75 -15.33 -11.30 5.15
N SER A 76 -16.31 -11.54 4.28
CA SER A 76 -16.26 -12.50 3.17
C SER A 76 -15.35 -12.08 2.01
N GLU A 77 -14.97 -10.81 1.92
CA GLU A 77 -14.15 -10.22 0.84
C GLU A 77 -12.77 -9.78 1.34
N LYS A 78 -12.34 -10.26 2.50
CA LYS A 78 -11.04 -9.92 3.06
C LYS A 78 -9.93 -10.27 2.08
N LEU A 79 -9.23 -9.23 1.60
CA LEU A 79 -8.08 -9.38 0.72
C LEU A 79 -7.07 -10.42 1.26
N PRO A 80 -6.37 -11.14 0.37
CA PRO A 80 -5.32 -12.07 0.78
C PRO A 80 -4.28 -11.42 1.69
N LYS A 81 -3.68 -12.22 2.59
CA LYS A 81 -2.59 -11.72 3.46
C LYS A 81 -1.34 -11.30 2.69
N ARG A 82 -1.20 -11.78 1.46
CA ARG A 82 -0.08 -11.48 0.57
C ARG A 82 -0.62 -11.19 -0.83
N VAL A 83 -0.16 -10.08 -1.41
CA VAL A 83 -0.53 -9.62 -2.75
C VAL A 83 0.74 -9.33 -3.54
N VAL A 84 0.67 -9.50 -4.86
CA VAL A 84 1.79 -9.22 -5.76
C VAL A 84 1.25 -8.36 -6.89
N ILE A 85 1.80 -7.17 -7.03
CA ILE A 85 1.51 -6.25 -8.14
C ILE A 85 2.75 -6.28 -9.03
N ARG A 86 2.55 -6.58 -10.31
CA ARG A 86 3.62 -6.64 -11.31
C ARG A 86 3.32 -5.61 -12.38
N GLU A 87 4.35 -4.87 -12.77
CA GLU A 87 4.32 -4.00 -13.93
C GLU A 87 5.44 -4.45 -14.86
N ASP A 88 5.06 -4.88 -16.06
CA ASP A 88 5.96 -5.44 -17.08
C ASP A 88 6.27 -4.40 -18.17
N ARG A 89 5.86 -3.14 -18.00
CA ARG A 89 6.22 -1.99 -18.85
C ARG A 89 7.71 -1.66 -18.80
N LEU A 90 8.09 -0.59 -19.51
CA LEU A 90 9.43 -0.08 -19.80
C LEU A 90 10.51 -0.27 -18.73
N LEU A 91 10.22 -0.07 -17.45
CA LEU A 91 11.22 -0.15 -16.38
C LEU A 91 11.09 -1.38 -15.48
N GLY A 92 9.95 -2.08 -15.55
CA GLY A 92 9.71 -3.35 -14.88
C GLY A 92 9.80 -3.30 -13.34
N TYR A 93 8.71 -3.58 -12.62
CA TYR A 93 8.79 -3.73 -11.17
C TYR A 93 7.83 -4.76 -10.59
N VAL A 94 8.18 -5.25 -9.40
CA VAL A 94 7.34 -6.08 -8.55
C VAL A 94 7.16 -5.39 -7.21
N LEU A 95 5.93 -5.33 -6.76
CA LEU A 95 5.55 -4.87 -5.43
C LEU A 95 4.85 -6.03 -4.68
N VAL A 96 5.51 -6.54 -3.65
CA VAL A 96 4.96 -7.62 -2.80
C VAL A 96 4.39 -7.00 -1.53
N GLY A 97 3.06 -6.98 -1.41
CA GLY A 97 2.36 -6.50 -0.22
C GLY A 97 2.10 -7.61 0.79
N GLU A 98 2.39 -7.35 2.05
CA GLU A 98 2.07 -8.23 3.18
C GLU A 98 1.18 -7.50 4.19
N ARG A 99 0.00 -8.08 4.45
CA ARG A 99 -0.94 -7.63 5.47
C ARG A 99 -0.59 -8.25 6.81
N ARG A 100 -0.49 -7.43 7.85
CA ARG A 100 -0.19 -7.87 9.22
C ARG A 100 -1.08 -7.12 10.20
N LYS A 101 -1.46 -7.76 11.31
CA LYS A 101 -2.21 -7.10 12.39
C LYS A 101 -1.47 -5.86 12.89
N TRP A 102 -2.20 -4.76 13.11
CA TRP A 102 -1.68 -3.50 13.62
C TRP A 102 -2.01 -3.29 15.10
N THR A 103 -1.44 -4.15 15.94
CA THR A 103 -1.70 -4.16 17.40
C THR A 103 -1.43 -2.80 18.07
N TYR A 104 -0.41 -2.06 17.62
CA TYR A 104 -0.09 -0.73 18.13
C TYR A 104 -1.16 0.30 17.77
N GLY A 105 -1.59 0.36 16.51
CA GLY A 105 -2.58 1.34 16.05
C GLY A 105 -3.91 1.21 16.76
N ARG A 106 -4.35 -0.03 17.03
CA ARG A 106 -5.59 -0.32 17.76
C ARG A 106 -5.64 0.25 19.19
N ARG A 107 -4.49 0.60 19.77
CA ARG A 107 -4.39 1.22 21.10
C ARG A 107 -4.30 2.75 21.04
N LYS A 108 -4.37 3.33 19.85
CA LYS A 108 -4.25 4.78 19.61
C LYS A 108 -5.57 5.34 19.13
N GLN A 109 -5.83 6.57 19.56
CA GLN A 109 -6.95 7.35 19.05
C GLN A 109 -6.41 8.33 18.01
N PHE A 110 -7.03 8.30 16.84
CA PHE A 110 -6.65 9.15 15.71
C PHE A 110 -7.72 10.20 15.48
N TYR A 111 -7.31 11.36 14.98
CA TYR A 111 -8.20 12.49 14.72
C TYR A 111 -7.85 13.15 13.39
N TRP A 112 -8.87 13.63 12.68
CA TRP A 112 -8.74 14.58 11.59
C TRP A 112 -9.36 15.91 12.03
N GLY A 113 -8.50 16.85 12.43
CA GLY A 113 -8.96 18.03 13.15
C GLY A 113 -9.68 17.63 14.44
N LYS A 114 -10.99 17.91 14.53
CA LYS A 114 -11.83 17.56 15.68
C LYS A 114 -12.56 16.22 15.53
N HIS A 115 -12.48 15.59 14.36
CA HIS A 115 -13.25 14.39 14.06
C HIS A 115 -12.45 13.13 14.43
N PRO A 116 -13.00 12.22 15.24
CA PRO A 116 -12.34 10.96 15.55
C PRO A 116 -12.29 10.07 14.30
N LEU A 117 -11.19 9.32 14.18
CA LEU A 117 -10.95 8.36 13.10
C LEU A 117 -10.84 6.95 13.67
N ARG A 118 -11.30 5.97 12.90
CA ARG A 118 -11.08 4.56 13.21
C ARG A 118 -9.62 4.18 12.97
N SER A 119 -9.06 3.33 13.81
CA SER A 119 -7.80 2.66 13.50
C SER A 119 -8.08 1.40 12.70
N GLY A 120 -7.37 1.20 11.59
CA GLY A 120 -7.41 -0.05 10.84
C GLY A 120 -6.93 -1.23 11.68
N GLU A 121 -7.50 -2.42 11.45
CA GLU A 121 -7.11 -3.63 12.17
C GLU A 121 -5.73 -4.14 11.76
N ASP A 122 -5.38 -3.92 10.49
CA ASP A 122 -4.16 -4.35 9.84
C ASP A 122 -3.32 -3.17 9.36
N LYS A 123 -2.05 -3.45 9.13
CA LYS A 123 -1.07 -2.62 8.46
C LYS A 123 -0.50 -3.38 7.27
N TRP A 124 0.03 -2.62 6.32
CA TRP A 124 0.63 -3.18 5.12
C TRP A 124 2.10 -2.83 4.99
N VAL A 125 2.90 -3.81 4.61
CA VAL A 125 4.29 -3.63 4.21
C VAL A 125 4.44 -4.10 2.78
N PHE A 126 4.84 -3.20 1.91
CA PHE A 126 5.12 -3.47 0.51
C PHE A 126 6.62 -3.52 0.29
N TYR A 127 7.10 -4.57 -0.37
CA TYR A 127 8.49 -4.72 -0.79
C TYR A 127 8.58 -4.44 -2.28
N PHE A 128 9.30 -3.39 -2.63
CA PHE A 128 9.57 -2.96 -3.98
C PHE A 128 10.86 -3.60 -4.50
N GLU A 129 10.81 -4.10 -5.72
CA GLU A 129 11.94 -4.70 -6.42
C GLU A 129 11.81 -4.36 -7.91
N THR A 130 12.89 -3.93 -8.54
CA THR A 130 12.95 -3.75 -9.99
C THR A 130 13.11 -5.11 -10.66
N THR A 131 12.33 -5.40 -11.69
CA THR A 131 12.63 -6.55 -12.53
C THR A 131 13.75 -6.15 -13.47
N LYS A 132 14.78 -7.00 -13.62
CA LYS A 132 15.73 -6.77 -14.70
C LYS A 132 14.92 -6.87 -15.99
N LEU A 133 14.94 -5.81 -16.81
CA LEU A 133 14.63 -5.97 -18.23
C LEU A 133 15.48 -7.14 -18.72
N GLN A 134 14.83 -8.25 -19.08
CA GLN A 134 15.47 -9.20 -19.99
C GLN A 134 15.59 -8.46 -21.31
N VAL A 135 16.64 -7.64 -21.44
CA VAL A 135 17.20 -7.36 -22.75
C VAL A 135 17.69 -8.71 -23.21
N ASN A 136 16.83 -9.43 -23.92
CA ASN A 136 17.26 -10.50 -24.81
C ASN A 136 18.21 -9.85 -25.80
N TYR A 137 19.48 -9.72 -25.42
CA TYR A 137 20.58 -9.74 -26.35
C TYR A 137 20.51 -11.12 -26.99
N ALA A 138 19.67 -11.26 -28.00
CA ALA A 138 19.81 -12.30 -29.00
C ALA A 138 21.15 -12.07 -29.70
N ARG A 139 22.23 -12.48 -29.03
CA ARG A 139 23.48 -12.86 -29.67
C ARG A 139 23.21 -14.15 -30.43
N ARG A 140 22.83 -14.01 -31.70
CA ARG A 140 23.26 -14.82 -32.86
C ARG A 140 23.03 -13.89 -34.06
N LEU A 141 23.98 -13.42 -34.88
CA LEU A 141 25.23 -14.03 -35.36
C LEU A 141 25.05 -15.53 -35.54
N VAL A 142 24.28 -15.92 -36.56
CA VAL A 142 24.78 -16.53 -37.79
C VAL A 142 23.95 -15.98 -38.95
#